data_AF-A0A1J4VV81-F1
#
_entry.id   AF-A0A1J4VV81-F1
#
_cell.length_a   1.000
_cell.length_b   1.000
_cell.length_c   1.000
_cell.angle_alpha   90.00
_cell.angle_beta   90.00
_cell.angle_gamma   90.00
#
_symmetry.space_group_name_H-M   'P 1'
#
loop_
_entity.id
_entity.type
_entity.pdbx_description
1 polymer ?
#
loop_
_entity_poly.entity_id
_entity_poly.type
_entity_poly.pdbx_seq_one_letter_code
_entity_poly.pdbx_strand_id
1 'polypeptide(L)' 'MSRKQYTTKEVLRKVGISRTSLYSWLKMGKVPDVARDRNNFRLFTDDDVKKILGYKNLIKRP' A
#
# COMPACT_ATOMS: atom_id res chain seq x y z
N MET A 1 13.87 15.62 7.63
CA MET A 1 13.40 14.23 7.38
C MET A 1 12.42 14.26 6.21
N SER A 2 12.89 13.95 4.99
CA SER A 2 12.01 13.93 3.81
C SER A 2 11.03 12.76 3.93
N ARG A 3 9.73 13.04 4.09
CA ARG A 3 8.69 12.00 4.06
C ARG A 3 8.63 11.45 2.63
N LYS A 4 9.24 10.30 2.38
CA LYS A 4 9.15 9.64 1.08
C LYS A 4 7.70 9.21 0.87
N GLN A 5 7.12 9.68 -0.21
CA GLN A 5 5.82 9.26 -0.69
C GLN A 5 6.05 8.30 -1.85
N TYR A 6 5.24 7.25 -1.89
CA TYR A 6 5.25 6.23 -2.91
C TYR A 6 3.94 6.28 -3.66
N THR A 7 4.04 6.18 -4.98
CA THR A 7 2.89 5.94 -5.84
C THR A 7 2.44 4.48 -5.72
N THR A 8 1.21 4.19 -6.13
CA THR A 8 0.73 2.79 -6.22
C THR A 8 1.72 1.90 -6.97
N LYS A 9 2.29 2.36 -8.10
CA LYS A 9 3.23 1.56 -8.89
C LYS A 9 4.50 1.21 -8.10
N GLU A 10 5.01 2.13 -7.29
CA GLU A 10 6.16 1.88 -6.42
C GLU A 10 5.85 0.92 -5.29
N VAL A 11 4.68 1.07 -4.66
CA VAL A 11 4.22 0.14 -3.62
C VAL A 11 4.08 -1.28 -4.16
N LEU A 12 3.46 -1.45 -5.33
CA LEU A 12 3.31 -2.76 -5.96
C LEU A 12 4.66 -3.42 -6.24
N ARG A 13 5.65 -2.65 -6.72
CA ARG A 13 7.02 -3.13 -6.93
C ARG A 13 7.74 -3.47 -5.63
N LYS A 14 7.62 -2.64 -4.60
CA LYS A 14 8.26 -2.85 -3.29
C LYS A 14 7.70 -4.05 -2.55
N VAL A 15 6.37 -4.17 -2.53
CA VAL A 15 5.68 -5.23 -1.81
C VAL A 15 5.61 -6.51 -2.63
N GLY A 16 5.68 -6.43 -3.96
CA GLY A 16 5.58 -7.59 -4.85
C GLY A 16 4.18 -8.21 -4.82
N ILE A 17 3.16 -7.38 -5.03
CA ILE A 17 1.74 -7.79 -5.13
C ILE A 17 1.11 -7.19 -6.38
N SER A 18 0.03 -7.80 -6.85
CA SER A 18 -0.75 -7.26 -7.96
C SER A 18 -1.53 -6.03 -7.52
N ARG A 19 -1.82 -5.16 -8.49
CA ARG A 19 -2.69 -4.00 -8.31
C ARG A 19 -4.06 -4.38 -7.76
N THR A 20 -4.63 -5.48 -8.28
CA THR A 20 -5.92 -6.01 -7.83
C THR A 20 -5.90 -6.39 -6.35
N SER A 21 -4.85 -7.05 -5.87
CA SER A 21 -4.71 -7.43 -4.45
C SER A 21 -4.72 -6.21 -3.54
N LEU A 22 -3.94 -5.18 -3.90
CA LEU A 22 -3.87 -3.93 -3.14
C LEU A 22 -5.25 -3.23 -3.08
N TYR A 23 -5.95 -3.13 -4.22
CA TYR A 23 -7.29 -2.52 -4.25
C TYR A 23 -8.31 -3.32 -3.46
N SER A 24 -8.27 -4.65 -3.54
CA SER A 24 -9.15 -5.50 -2.73
C SER A 24 -8.90 -5.29 -1.24
N TRP A 25 -7.64 -5.22 -0.81
CA TRP A 25 -7.32 -5.00 0.61
C TRP A 25 -7.73 -3.61 1.10
N LEU A 26 -7.55 -2.58 0.28
CA LEU A 26 -8.04 -1.22 0.56
C LEU A 26 -9.57 -1.20 0.65
N LYS A 27 -10.27 -1.82 -0.32
CA LYS A 27 -11.74 -1.90 -0.34
C LYS A 27 -12.30 -2.68 0.85
N MET A 28 -11.61 -3.73 1.26
CA MET A 28 -11.99 -4.56 2.41
C MET A 28 -11.57 -3.94 3.76
N GLY A 29 -10.89 -2.79 3.78
CA GLY A 29 -10.40 -2.15 5.00
C GLY A 29 -9.30 -2.94 5.73
N LYS A 30 -8.62 -3.86 5.04
CA LYS A 30 -7.54 -4.69 5.61
C LYS A 30 -6.23 -3.92 5.77
N VAL A 31 -6.05 -2.89 4.95
CA VAL A 31 -4.98 -1.89 5.06
C VAL A 31 -5.63 -0.51 5.13
N PRO A 32 -5.05 0.45 5.88
CA PRO A 32 -5.64 1.78 6.02
C PRO A 32 -5.72 2.49 4.68
N ASP A 33 -6.74 3.34 4.51
CA ASP A 33 -6.81 4.21 3.34
C ASP A 33 -5.68 5.24 3.40
N VAL A 34 -5.21 5.64 2.23
CA VAL A 34 -4.02 6.48 2.10
C VAL A 34 -4.38 7.88 1.65
N ALA A 35 -3.53 8.83 2.02
CA ALA A 35 -3.67 10.22 1.59
C ALA A 35 -3.67 10.30 0.07
N ARG A 36 -4.35 11.33 -0.45
CA ARG A 36 -4.36 11.64 -1.88
C ARG A 36 -3.71 12.98 -2.12
N ASP A 37 -2.99 13.10 -3.23
CA ASP A 37 -2.43 14.37 -3.66
C ASP A 37 -3.52 15.28 -4.26
N ARG A 38 -3.11 16.49 -4.67
CA ARG A 38 -3.98 17.46 -5.35
C ARG A 38 -4.58 16.95 -6.68
N ASN A 39 -4.00 15.91 -7.27
CA ASN A 39 -4.45 15.28 -8.51
C ASN A 39 -5.24 13.99 -8.24
N ASN A 40 -5.63 13.74 -6.98
CA ASN A 40 -6.37 12.55 -6.54
C ASN A 40 -5.58 11.23 -6.71
N PHE A 41 -4.24 11.29 -6.84
CA PHE A 41 -3.38 10.11 -6.79
C PHE A 41 -3.14 9.67 -5.35
N ARG A 42 -3.19 8.35 -5.14
CA ARG A 42 -2.89 7.73 -3.84
C ARG A 42 -1.40 7.85 -3.54
N LEU A 43 -1.09 8.45 -2.40
CA LEU A 43 0.25 8.63 -1.86
C LEU A 43 0.43 7.75 -0.63
N PHE A 44 1.31 6.77 -0.75
CA PHE A 44 1.64 5.84 0.32
C PHE A 44 2.89 6.34 1.04
N THR A 45 2.91 6.28 2.36
CA THR A 45 4.11 6.52 3.15
C THR A 45 4.90 5.23 3.36
N ASP A 46 6.14 5.34 3.87
CA ASP A 46 6.89 4.16 4.33
C ASP A 46 6.11 3.31 5.34
N ASP A 47 5.30 3.95 6.20
CA ASP A 47 4.48 3.25 7.19
C ASP A 47 3.36 2.43 6.53
N ASP A 48 2.70 3.01 5.52
CA ASP A 48 1.68 2.31 4.74
C ASP A 48 2.26 1.10 4.01
N VAL A 49 3.45 1.27 3.39
CA VAL A 49 4.15 0.17 2.71
C VAL A 49 4.48 -0.95 3.70
N LYS A 50 4.95 -0.62 4.91
CA LYS A 50 5.22 -1.62 5.95
C LYS A 50 3.96 -2.36 6.39
N LYS A 51 2.84 -1.66 6.56
CA LYS A 51 1.54 -2.28 6.90
C LYS A 51 1.06 -3.22 5.81
N ILE A 52 1.14 -2.81 4.54
CA ILE A 52 0.74 -3.64 3.39
C ILE A 52 1.64 -4.89 3.31
N LEU A 53 2.95 -4.72 3.52
CA LEU A 53 3.89 -5.85 3.54
C LEU A 53 3.63 -6.81 4.72
N GLY A 54 3.35 -6.27 5.90
CA GLY A 54 2.97 -7.05 7.07
C GLY A 54 1.70 -7.87 6.83
N TYR A 55 0.67 -7.26 6.24
CA TYR A 55 -0.56 -7.94 5.88
C TYR A 55 -0.34 -9.04 4.82
N LYS A 56 0.48 -8.78 3.80
CA LYS A 56 0.88 -9.80 2.81
C LYS A 56 1.50 -11.02 3.49
N ASN A 57 2.41 -10.81 4.42
CA ASN A 57 3.10 -11.89 5.13
C ASN A 57 2.15 -12.66 6.07
N LEU A 58 1.16 -11.97 6.65
CA LEU A 58 0.09 -12.59 7.45
C LEU A 58 -0.76 -13.56 6.62
N ILE A 59 -1.18 -13.17 5.42
CA ILE A 59 -2.01 -14.03 4.55
C ILE A 59 -1.21 -15.25 4.04
N LYS A 60 0.12 -15.13 3.91
CA LYS A 60 0.97 -16.21 3.40
C LYS A 60 1.35 -17.27 4.44
N ARG A 61 0.97 -17.13 5.71
CA ARG A 61 1.22 -18.20 6.70
C ARG A 61 0.26 -19.38 6.44
N PRO A 62 0.78 -20.61 6.26
CA PRO A 62 -0.02 -21.82 6.16
C PRO A 62 -0.73 -22.16 7.47
#